data_AF-A0A1G9WUM8-F1
#
_entry.id   AF-A0A1G9WUM8-F1
#
_cell.length_a   1.000
_cell.length_b   1.000
_cell.length_c   1.000
_cell.angle_alpha   90.00
_cell.angle_beta   90.00
_cell.angle_gamma   90.00
#
_symmetry.space_group_name_H-M   'P 1'
#
loop_
_entity.id
_entity.type
_entity.pdbx_description
1 polymer ?
#
loop_
_entity_poly.entity_id
_entity_poly.type
_entity_poly.pdbx_seq_one_letter_code
_entity_poly.pdbx_strand_id
1 'polypeptide(L)'
;MINKFLSICTLGLFLFGSAAWADDFWVGTLNGGGESVENVLNFDWASSGSGVAENVGPVAGPLEIGDVITFRYQSFLTHLNDQTGQPLILSGLSIDFEFTLVAEIEEIVVGLEELGSSTVAIFETLPGGQFYIYYDEKNNANISQGYGFDDGVVIASGVIIAGQESVFSFNSSTNIGLGASVIYGDITYVNSEFIDPSANIVGWRFEGTQHYPPIESDTTAFFVSTPGEGNLDEYIVQATDLVLKVDGSSKFLVAQQDVGPCRVTGGGHSTSGEAPDGEWDETFAEVKTTGNPNWYNTYQFGGQAGANTAMQPQPKGQWTHHQQKGPDGSFTFHAGTASAPPGTEITLIECSDPGNCLPARPAEFKQIDFNGVGTFRNIRSAPPSLAHVIPNETYHYFEVHIEDLGEPGRAGKQPDINDALCPPEGSPGEVANCGCPDFYRITIYEGVYPEYDPVTGKVTNLNKTDVIYDVYGYLTGGNLQIHPPTGFDMQ
;
A
#
# COMPACT_ATOMS: atom_id res chain seq x y z
N MET A 1 4.22 38.13 -44.90
CA MET A 1 5.31 37.16 -44.60
C MET A 1 5.86 37.51 -43.23
N ILE A 2 6.04 36.51 -42.36
CA ILE A 2 6.39 36.60 -40.92
C ILE A 2 5.16 36.81 -40.01
N ASN A 3 4.51 35.69 -39.65
CA ASN A 3 3.76 35.43 -38.40
C ASN A 3 3.13 34.02 -38.42
N LYS A 4 3.94 32.97 -38.63
CA LYS A 4 3.48 31.56 -38.62
C LYS A 4 4.48 30.59 -37.97
N PHE A 5 5.18 31.02 -36.91
CA PHE A 5 6.24 30.18 -36.29
C PHE A 5 6.10 29.96 -34.78
N LEU A 6 4.90 30.07 -34.21
CA LEU A 6 4.70 29.82 -32.78
C LEU A 6 3.38 29.07 -32.52
N SER A 7 3.23 27.86 -33.07
CA SER A 7 2.04 27.01 -32.84
C SER A 7 2.28 25.50 -32.99
N ILE A 8 3.51 25.00 -32.76
CA ILE A 8 3.84 23.57 -32.95
C ILE A 8 4.35 22.86 -31.66
N CYS A 9 4.56 23.55 -30.54
CA CYS A 9 5.00 22.91 -29.28
C CYS A 9 3.91 22.78 -28.20
N THR A 10 2.64 23.08 -28.52
CA THR A 10 1.55 23.14 -27.51
C THR A 10 0.49 22.05 -27.67
N LEU A 11 0.83 20.93 -28.32
CA LEU A 11 -0.09 19.78 -28.47
C LEU A 11 0.23 18.61 -27.51
N GLY A 12 1.29 18.71 -26.70
CA GLY A 12 1.79 17.61 -25.88
C GLY A 12 1.57 17.76 -24.37
N LEU A 13 0.63 18.59 -23.92
CA LEU A 13 0.34 18.75 -22.50
C LEU A 13 -1.16 18.98 -22.28
N PHE A 14 -1.99 18.01 -22.63
CA PHE A 14 -3.30 17.90 -22.01
C PHE A 14 -3.06 17.44 -20.57
N LEU A 15 -2.85 18.41 -19.68
CA LEU A 15 -2.94 18.20 -18.24
C LEU A 15 -4.40 17.87 -17.95
N PHE A 16 -4.70 16.58 -17.86
CA PHE A 16 -5.92 16.12 -17.21
C PHE A 16 -5.91 16.71 -15.79
N GLY A 17 -6.79 17.68 -15.56
CA GLY A 17 -7.04 18.24 -14.24
C GLY A 17 -7.92 17.31 -13.44
N SER A 18 -7.50 16.06 -13.23
CA SER A 18 -7.99 15.31 -12.08
C SER A 18 -7.41 15.99 -10.83
N ALA A 19 -8.21 16.07 -9.76
CA ALA A 19 -7.62 16.37 -8.47
C ALA A 19 -6.45 15.40 -8.25
N ALA A 20 -5.31 15.89 -7.76
CA ALA A 20 -4.19 15.01 -7.43
C ALA A 20 -4.60 14.18 -6.21
N TRP A 21 -5.27 13.06 -6.42
CA TRP A 21 -5.38 11.99 -5.44
C TRP A 21 -4.02 11.31 -5.42
N ALA A 22 -3.39 11.25 -4.26
CA ALA A 22 -2.21 10.43 -4.08
C ALA A 22 -2.69 8.98 -4.05
N ASP A 23 -2.37 8.22 -5.10
CA ASP A 23 -2.60 6.77 -5.11
C ASP A 23 -1.62 6.12 -4.15
N ASP A 24 -2.12 5.29 -3.22
CA ASP A 24 -1.28 4.42 -2.42
C ASP A 24 -0.97 3.15 -3.21
N PHE A 25 0.32 2.92 -3.44
CA PHE A 25 0.78 1.79 -4.24
C PHE A 25 1.30 0.67 -3.34
N TRP A 26 1.02 -0.56 -3.76
CA TRP A 26 1.62 -1.75 -3.16
C TRP A 26 3.13 -1.71 -3.34
N VAL A 27 3.83 -1.99 -2.26
CA VAL A 27 5.27 -2.22 -2.24
C VAL A 27 5.51 -3.51 -1.48
N GLY A 28 5.95 -4.54 -2.19
CA GLY A 28 6.05 -5.86 -1.58
C GLY A 28 7.02 -6.77 -2.29
N THR A 29 6.78 -8.07 -2.11
CA THR A 29 7.66 -9.12 -2.58
C THR A 29 7.06 -9.82 -3.79
N LEU A 30 7.87 -9.96 -4.84
CA LEU A 30 7.57 -10.77 -6.01
C LEU A 30 8.43 -12.04 -6.01
N ASN A 31 7.80 -13.19 -6.17
CA ASN A 31 8.47 -14.50 -6.24
C ASN A 31 8.42 -15.03 -7.68
N GLY A 32 9.51 -15.65 -8.12
CA GLY A 32 9.60 -16.29 -9.45
C GLY A 32 10.88 -17.10 -9.61
N GLY A 33 10.79 -18.25 -10.27
CA GLY A 33 11.96 -19.11 -10.53
C GLY A 33 12.61 -19.70 -9.27
N GLY A 34 11.87 -19.79 -8.17
CA GLY A 34 12.38 -20.23 -6.87
C GLY A 34 13.13 -19.16 -6.08
N GLU A 35 13.18 -17.92 -6.57
CA GLU A 35 13.77 -16.75 -5.91
C GLU A 35 12.69 -15.71 -5.57
N SER A 36 13.05 -14.74 -4.73
CA SER A 36 12.18 -13.62 -4.34
C SER A 36 12.90 -12.29 -4.42
N VAL A 37 12.18 -11.23 -4.77
CA VAL A 37 12.68 -9.85 -4.73
C VAL A 37 11.72 -8.96 -3.96
N GLU A 38 12.24 -8.25 -2.95
CA GLU A 38 11.46 -7.37 -2.07
C GLU A 38 11.44 -5.92 -2.61
N ASN A 39 10.56 -5.10 -2.03
CA ASN A 39 10.40 -3.67 -2.33
C ASN A 39 10.00 -3.36 -3.78
N VAL A 40 9.33 -4.29 -4.44
CA VAL A 40 8.80 -4.09 -5.79
C VAL A 40 7.66 -3.09 -5.73
N LEU A 41 7.80 -1.99 -6.46
CA LEU A 41 6.72 -1.01 -6.68
C LEU A 41 6.19 -1.08 -8.11
N ASN A 42 7.08 -1.16 -9.08
CA ASN A 42 6.76 -0.93 -10.49
C ASN A 42 7.20 -2.09 -11.37
N PHE A 43 6.28 -2.53 -12.22
CA PHE A 43 6.48 -3.53 -13.27
C PHE A 43 6.70 -2.79 -14.59
N ASP A 44 7.90 -2.93 -15.16
CA ASP A 44 8.29 -2.29 -16.43
C ASP A 44 8.25 -3.31 -17.57
N TRP A 45 7.20 -3.22 -18.37
CA TRP A 45 6.94 -4.14 -19.47
C TRP A 45 7.85 -3.82 -20.65
N ALA A 46 8.08 -4.80 -21.52
CA ALA A 46 8.92 -4.60 -22.68
C ALA A 46 8.40 -3.42 -23.51
N SER A 47 9.29 -2.48 -23.84
CA SER A 47 8.95 -1.34 -24.70
C SER A 47 8.46 -1.77 -26.09
N SER A 48 8.77 -3.00 -26.49
CA SER A 48 8.27 -3.68 -27.69
C SER A 48 6.90 -4.35 -27.50
N GLY A 49 6.20 -4.11 -26.40
CA GLY A 49 4.82 -4.59 -26.19
C GLY A 49 3.92 -4.23 -27.38
N SER A 50 2.98 -5.11 -27.70
CA SER A 50 2.12 -4.95 -28.88
C SER A 50 0.72 -4.59 -28.48
N GLY A 51 0.13 -3.63 -29.19
CA GLY A 51 -1.28 -3.28 -29.09
C GLY A 51 -1.97 -3.41 -30.45
N VAL A 52 -3.26 -3.74 -30.47
CA VAL A 52 -4.07 -3.68 -31.69
C VAL A 52 -5.41 -3.05 -31.38
N ALA A 53 -5.79 -2.03 -32.16
CA ALA A 53 -7.15 -1.52 -32.20
C ALA A 53 -7.88 -2.16 -33.39
N GLU A 54 -8.87 -2.99 -33.09
CA GLU A 54 -9.62 -3.75 -34.09
C GLU A 54 -10.46 -2.83 -35.00
N ASN A 55 -10.40 -3.05 -36.32
CA ASN A 55 -11.16 -2.29 -37.32
C ASN A 55 -10.90 -0.77 -37.38
N VAL A 56 -9.77 -0.29 -36.85
CA VAL A 56 -9.36 1.13 -36.86
C VAL A 56 -8.31 1.44 -37.95
N GLY A 57 -7.71 0.41 -38.54
CA GLY A 57 -6.50 0.47 -39.36
C GLY A 57 -6.54 1.41 -40.57
N PRO A 58 -5.39 1.64 -41.22
CA PRO A 58 -5.23 2.63 -42.31
C PRO A 58 -6.08 2.34 -43.57
N VAL A 59 -6.70 1.15 -43.65
CA VAL A 59 -7.59 0.73 -44.74
C VAL A 59 -9.04 0.55 -44.28
N ALA A 60 -9.34 0.74 -42.99
CA ALA A 60 -10.70 0.78 -42.47
C ALA A 60 -11.43 2.06 -42.91
N GLY A 61 -12.75 2.10 -42.67
CA GLY A 61 -13.51 3.35 -42.81
C GLY A 61 -13.00 4.41 -41.83
N PRO A 62 -13.30 5.71 -42.05
CA PRO A 62 -12.99 6.73 -41.05
C PRO A 62 -13.70 6.38 -39.74
N LEU A 63 -13.00 6.53 -38.61
CA LEU A 63 -13.62 6.47 -37.29
C LEU A 63 -14.71 7.54 -37.16
N GLU A 64 -15.82 7.19 -36.53
CA GLU A 64 -16.91 8.08 -36.16
C GLU A 64 -17.10 8.11 -34.64
N ILE A 65 -17.61 9.23 -34.12
CA ILE A 65 -17.98 9.32 -32.69
C ILE A 65 -19.11 8.31 -32.42
N GLY A 66 -18.93 7.50 -31.39
CA GLY A 66 -19.82 6.42 -31.01
C GLY A 66 -19.39 5.04 -31.52
N ASP A 67 -18.36 4.96 -32.36
CA ASP A 67 -17.76 3.68 -32.73
C ASP A 67 -17.19 3.00 -31.48
N VAL A 68 -17.48 1.70 -31.34
CA VAL A 68 -16.92 0.85 -30.30
C VAL A 68 -15.77 0.05 -30.91
N ILE A 69 -14.64 0.05 -30.23
CA ILE A 69 -13.43 -0.66 -30.62
C ILE A 69 -13.00 -1.60 -29.51
N THR A 70 -12.40 -2.72 -29.89
CA THR A 70 -11.67 -3.58 -28.96
C THR A 70 -10.19 -3.31 -29.13
N PHE A 71 -9.53 -2.94 -28.04
CA PHE A 71 -8.09 -2.80 -27.95
C PHE A 71 -7.51 -4.01 -27.22
N ARG A 72 -6.60 -4.73 -27.85
CA ARG A 72 -5.85 -5.83 -27.22
C ARG A 72 -4.41 -5.41 -26.98
N TYR A 73 -3.87 -5.80 -25.84
CA TYR A 73 -2.47 -5.55 -25.47
C TYR A 73 -1.81 -6.83 -24.99
N GLN A 74 -0.53 -7.02 -25.34
CA GLN A 74 0.32 -8.06 -24.78
C GLN A 74 1.77 -7.58 -24.62
N SER A 75 2.42 -7.98 -23.54
CA SER A 75 3.84 -7.74 -23.31
C SER A 75 4.43 -8.72 -22.30
N PHE A 76 5.76 -8.76 -22.20
CA PHE A 76 6.48 -9.50 -21.17
C PHE A 76 7.28 -8.52 -20.30
N LEU A 77 7.51 -8.89 -19.05
CA LEU A 77 8.21 -8.06 -18.07
C LEU A 77 9.71 -8.01 -18.38
N THR A 78 10.30 -6.82 -18.28
CA THR A 78 11.75 -6.64 -18.49
C THR A 78 12.48 -6.11 -17.27
N HIS A 79 11.84 -5.23 -16.49
CA HIS A 79 12.43 -4.70 -15.27
C HIS A 79 11.41 -4.58 -14.15
N LEU A 80 11.93 -4.56 -12.93
CA LEU A 80 11.23 -4.21 -11.71
C LEU A 80 11.92 -2.98 -11.13
N ASN A 81 11.17 -2.05 -10.55
CA ASN A 81 11.75 -0.91 -9.86
C ASN A 81 11.19 -0.75 -8.44
N ASP A 82 12.02 -0.24 -7.54
CA ASP A 82 11.64 0.13 -6.18
C ASP A 82 10.97 1.52 -6.11
N GLN A 83 10.63 1.96 -4.89
CA GLN A 83 10.03 3.26 -4.61
C GLN A 83 10.88 4.46 -5.05
N THR A 84 12.19 4.27 -5.20
CA THR A 84 13.13 5.31 -5.63
C THR A 84 13.42 5.26 -7.13
N GLY A 85 12.76 4.33 -7.85
CA GLY A 85 12.97 4.08 -9.27
C GLY A 85 14.29 3.34 -9.56
N GLN A 86 14.91 2.70 -8.56
CA GLN A 86 16.08 1.88 -8.82
C GLN A 86 15.66 0.50 -9.35
N PRO A 87 16.39 -0.04 -10.33
CA PRO A 87 16.10 -1.36 -10.87
C PRO A 87 16.37 -2.45 -9.84
N LEU A 88 15.44 -3.38 -9.72
CA LEU A 88 15.51 -4.58 -8.89
C LEU A 88 15.83 -5.79 -9.76
N ILE A 89 16.64 -6.71 -9.23
CA ILE A 89 17.08 -7.91 -9.94
C ILE A 89 16.36 -9.12 -9.37
N LEU A 90 15.54 -9.75 -10.22
CA LEU A 90 15.01 -11.10 -9.97
C LEU A 90 15.74 -12.08 -10.88
N SER A 91 16.54 -12.95 -10.29
CA SER A 91 17.40 -13.87 -11.04
C SER A 91 16.56 -14.86 -11.83
N GLY A 92 16.92 -15.09 -13.11
CA GLY A 92 16.17 -15.97 -14.02
C GLY A 92 15.07 -15.27 -14.83
N LEU A 93 14.68 -14.04 -14.50
CA LEU A 93 13.70 -13.27 -15.28
C LEU A 93 14.16 -13.08 -16.74
N SER A 94 13.27 -13.36 -17.68
CA SER A 94 13.50 -13.32 -19.14
C SER A 94 14.60 -14.27 -19.63
N ILE A 95 14.97 -15.29 -18.83
CA ILE A 95 15.94 -16.32 -19.19
C ILE A 95 15.34 -17.70 -18.89
N ASP A 96 15.10 -17.96 -17.61
CA ASP A 96 14.61 -19.23 -17.08
C ASP A 96 13.08 -19.25 -16.97
N PHE A 97 12.47 -18.10 -16.74
CA PHE A 97 11.03 -17.90 -16.67
C PHE A 97 10.69 -16.49 -17.15
N GLU A 98 9.40 -16.20 -17.30
CA GLU A 98 8.93 -14.86 -17.60
C GLU A 98 7.62 -14.51 -16.87
N PHE A 99 7.35 -13.20 -16.79
CA PHE A 99 6.02 -12.71 -16.48
C PHE A 99 5.47 -12.00 -17.70
N THR A 100 4.19 -12.23 -18.00
CA THR A 100 3.52 -11.66 -19.15
C THR A 100 2.26 -10.94 -18.71
N LEU A 101 1.86 -9.93 -19.46
CA LEU A 101 0.63 -9.18 -19.28
C LEU A 101 -0.16 -9.23 -20.59
N VAL A 102 -1.42 -9.60 -20.48
CA VAL A 102 -2.40 -9.49 -21.56
C VAL A 102 -3.60 -8.67 -21.09
N ALA A 103 -4.19 -7.90 -21.98
CA ALA A 103 -5.40 -7.15 -21.70
C ALA A 103 -6.30 -7.04 -22.93
N GLU A 104 -7.61 -7.11 -22.71
CA GLU A 104 -8.65 -6.80 -23.68
C GLU A 104 -9.47 -5.64 -23.11
N ILE A 105 -9.57 -4.55 -23.86
CA ILE A 105 -10.17 -3.29 -23.41
C ILE A 105 -11.20 -2.88 -24.46
N GLU A 106 -12.47 -2.78 -24.07
CA GLU A 106 -13.48 -2.16 -24.92
C GLU A 106 -13.43 -0.64 -24.72
N GLU A 107 -13.40 0.11 -25.81
CA GLU A 107 -13.40 1.57 -25.81
C GLU A 107 -14.44 2.13 -26.78
N ILE A 108 -14.97 3.31 -26.49
CA ILE A 108 -15.85 4.06 -27.40
C ILE A 108 -15.19 5.38 -27.81
N VAL A 109 -15.31 5.75 -29.08
CA VAL A 109 -14.85 7.05 -29.58
C VAL A 109 -15.80 8.13 -29.05
N VAL A 110 -15.32 8.96 -28.12
CA VAL A 110 -16.11 10.07 -27.54
C VAL A 110 -15.77 11.41 -28.17
N GLY A 111 -14.63 11.52 -28.86
CA GLY A 111 -14.20 12.75 -29.51
C GLY A 111 -13.30 12.51 -30.72
N LEU A 112 -13.46 13.35 -31.73
CA LEU A 112 -12.60 13.43 -32.91
C LEU A 112 -12.33 14.91 -33.22
N GLU A 113 -11.07 15.30 -33.20
CA GLU A 113 -10.63 16.67 -33.43
C GLU A 113 -9.63 16.74 -34.58
N GLU A 114 -9.90 17.62 -35.54
CA GLU A 114 -9.07 17.82 -36.73
C GLU A 114 -8.16 19.04 -36.57
N LEU A 115 -6.85 18.81 -36.60
CA LEU A 115 -5.79 19.79 -36.40
C LEU A 115 -4.84 19.82 -37.59
N GLY A 116 -5.33 20.34 -38.72
CA GLY A 116 -4.56 20.45 -39.95
C GLY A 116 -4.41 19.11 -40.65
N SER A 117 -3.24 18.47 -40.51
CA SER A 117 -2.98 17.12 -41.04
C SER A 117 -3.06 16.04 -39.96
N SER A 118 -3.34 16.44 -38.72
CA SER A 118 -3.48 15.54 -37.59
C SER A 118 -4.94 15.37 -37.19
N THR A 119 -5.34 14.14 -36.90
CA THR A 119 -6.61 13.80 -36.27
C THR A 119 -6.30 13.32 -34.86
N VAL A 120 -7.00 13.87 -33.86
CA VAL A 120 -6.93 13.43 -32.47
C VAL A 120 -8.21 12.70 -32.13
N ALA A 121 -8.11 11.44 -31.75
CA ALA A 121 -9.20 10.64 -31.24
C ALA A 121 -9.12 10.57 -29.70
N ILE A 122 -10.27 10.75 -29.06
CA ILE A 122 -10.46 10.58 -27.62
C ILE A 122 -11.35 9.36 -27.45
N PHE A 123 -10.88 8.42 -26.66
CA PHE A 123 -11.59 7.20 -26.35
C PHE A 123 -11.98 7.18 -24.88
N GLU A 124 -13.09 6.52 -24.56
CA GLU A 124 -13.53 6.24 -23.20
C GLU A 124 -13.68 4.73 -23.02
N THR A 125 -13.11 4.17 -21.95
CA THR A 125 -13.23 2.73 -21.65
C THR A 125 -14.68 2.33 -21.32
N LEU A 126 -15.13 1.20 -21.84
CA LEU A 126 -16.43 0.60 -21.57
C LEU A 126 -16.32 -0.52 -20.52
N PRO A 127 -17.43 -0.88 -19.84
CA PRO A 127 -17.44 -2.02 -18.93
C PRO A 127 -17.16 -3.33 -19.65
N GLY A 128 -16.37 -4.22 -19.05
CA GLY A 128 -16.12 -5.57 -19.57
C GLY A 128 -14.65 -5.84 -19.93
N GLY A 129 -13.82 -4.79 -20.01
CA GLY A 129 -12.39 -4.94 -20.21
C GLY A 129 -11.73 -5.73 -19.07
N GLN A 130 -10.71 -6.50 -19.39
CA GLN A 130 -10.04 -7.43 -18.48
C GLN A 130 -8.54 -7.43 -18.71
N PHE A 131 -7.79 -7.77 -17.66
CA PHE A 131 -6.36 -8.02 -17.77
C PHE A 131 -5.96 -9.24 -16.93
N TYR A 132 -4.88 -9.88 -17.38
CA TYR A 132 -4.28 -11.03 -16.72
C TYR A 132 -2.76 -10.87 -16.75
N ILE A 133 -2.13 -11.14 -15.60
CA ILE A 133 -0.69 -11.26 -15.48
C ILE A 133 -0.38 -12.73 -15.20
N TYR A 134 0.51 -13.30 -16.00
CA TYR A 134 0.94 -14.69 -15.85
C TYR A 134 2.40 -14.78 -15.40
N TYR A 135 2.72 -15.89 -14.75
CA TYR A 135 4.06 -16.42 -14.59
C TYR A 135 4.19 -17.65 -15.48
N ASP A 136 5.18 -17.69 -16.37
CA ASP A 136 5.51 -18.88 -17.18
C ASP A 136 6.93 -19.36 -16.86
N GLU A 137 7.07 -20.64 -16.54
CA GLU A 137 8.36 -21.33 -16.37
C GLU A 137 9.11 -21.51 -17.70
N LYS A 138 8.48 -21.21 -18.84
CA LYS A 138 9.13 -21.20 -20.15
C LYS A 138 9.20 -19.75 -20.63
N ASN A 139 10.41 -19.29 -20.93
CA ASN A 139 10.61 -18.03 -21.63
C ASN A 139 10.34 -18.21 -23.13
N ASN A 140 9.07 -18.16 -23.52
CA ASN A 140 8.56 -18.53 -24.83
C ASN A 140 7.71 -17.43 -25.51
N ALA A 141 7.40 -16.33 -24.81
CA ALA A 141 6.61 -15.22 -25.34
C ALA A 141 7.25 -14.64 -26.61
N ASN A 142 6.44 -14.56 -27.67
CA ASN A 142 6.89 -14.14 -28.98
C ASN A 142 5.98 -13.05 -29.54
N ILE A 143 6.50 -11.81 -29.47
CA ILE A 143 5.82 -10.62 -29.97
C ILE A 143 5.31 -10.80 -31.41
N SER A 144 6.14 -11.30 -32.33
CA SER A 144 5.76 -11.35 -33.76
C SER A 144 4.60 -12.31 -34.06
N GLN A 145 4.42 -13.33 -33.22
CA GLN A 145 3.41 -14.38 -33.40
C GLN A 145 2.24 -14.25 -32.41
N GLY A 146 2.35 -13.39 -31.41
CA GLY A 146 1.44 -13.34 -30.26
C GLY A 146 1.34 -14.63 -29.46
N TYR A 147 2.36 -15.48 -29.56
CA TYR A 147 2.40 -16.78 -28.90
C TYR A 147 3.02 -16.63 -27.51
N GLY A 148 2.52 -17.38 -26.52
CA GLY A 148 3.22 -17.57 -25.25
C GLY A 148 3.03 -16.48 -24.21
N PHE A 149 2.01 -15.63 -24.38
CA PHE A 149 1.72 -14.57 -23.40
C PHE A 149 0.72 -15.01 -22.33
N ASP A 150 0.00 -16.10 -22.55
CA ASP A 150 -1.16 -16.54 -21.77
C ASP A 150 -1.17 -18.06 -21.52
N ASP A 151 -0.03 -18.74 -21.65
CA ASP A 151 0.16 -20.18 -21.38
C ASP A 151 0.78 -20.48 -20.00
N GLY A 152 0.97 -19.45 -19.17
CA GLY A 152 1.48 -19.57 -17.80
C GLY A 152 0.40 -19.75 -16.73
N VAL A 153 0.82 -19.61 -15.46
CA VAL A 153 -0.06 -19.55 -14.30
C VAL A 153 -0.49 -18.10 -14.07
N VAL A 154 -1.79 -17.84 -13.98
CA VAL A 154 -2.30 -16.50 -13.60
C VAL A 154 -1.81 -16.15 -12.19
N ILE A 155 -1.16 -15.01 -12.04
CA ILE A 155 -0.69 -14.49 -10.75
C ILE A 155 -1.44 -13.25 -10.28
N ALA A 156 -2.05 -12.51 -11.22
CA ALA A 156 -2.98 -11.43 -10.92
C ALA A 156 -3.97 -11.28 -12.07
N SER A 157 -5.21 -10.93 -11.76
CA SER A 157 -6.20 -10.58 -12.77
C SER A 157 -7.18 -9.55 -12.25
N GLY A 158 -7.84 -8.85 -13.17
CA GLY A 158 -8.80 -7.83 -12.81
C GLY A 158 -9.69 -7.38 -13.96
N VAL A 159 -10.56 -6.44 -13.64
CA VAL A 159 -11.49 -5.81 -14.58
C VAL A 159 -11.08 -4.35 -14.75
N ILE A 160 -11.05 -3.88 -16.00
CA ILE A 160 -10.76 -2.48 -16.31
C ILE A 160 -11.94 -1.62 -15.90
N ILE A 161 -11.66 -0.52 -15.19
CA ILE A 161 -12.69 0.44 -14.77
C ILE A 161 -13.21 1.17 -16.01
N ALA A 162 -14.52 1.34 -16.14
CA ALA A 162 -15.12 2.08 -17.25
C ALA A 162 -15.07 3.61 -17.03
N GLY A 163 -15.23 4.39 -18.10
CA GLY A 163 -15.31 5.85 -18.06
C GLY A 163 -13.95 6.55 -18.03
N GLN A 164 -12.87 5.81 -18.26
CA GLN A 164 -11.50 6.36 -18.31
C GLN A 164 -11.15 6.82 -19.71
N GLU A 165 -10.59 8.01 -19.84
CA GLU A 165 -10.24 8.59 -21.13
C GLU A 165 -8.81 8.23 -21.57
N SER A 166 -8.65 7.90 -22.85
CA SER A 166 -7.37 7.74 -23.53
C SER A 166 -7.32 8.60 -24.80
N VAL A 167 -6.12 8.94 -25.27
CA VAL A 167 -5.95 9.82 -26.45
C VAL A 167 -4.95 9.25 -27.43
N PHE A 168 -5.30 9.30 -28.71
CA PHE A 168 -4.41 8.97 -29.83
C PHE A 168 -4.44 10.08 -30.88
N SER A 169 -3.26 10.52 -31.32
CA SER A 169 -3.10 11.52 -32.37
C SER A 169 -2.42 10.89 -33.58
N PHE A 170 -3.07 10.91 -34.74
CA PHE A 170 -2.52 10.44 -36.00
C PHE A 170 -2.23 11.59 -36.95
N ASN A 171 -1.01 11.68 -37.50
CA ASN A 171 -0.63 12.65 -38.51
C ASN A 171 -0.57 12.00 -39.90
N SER A 172 -1.57 12.31 -40.73
CA SER A 172 -1.72 11.80 -42.10
C SER A 172 -0.58 12.22 -43.05
N SER A 173 0.14 13.31 -42.77
CA SER A 173 1.24 13.76 -43.62
C SER A 173 2.54 12.99 -43.40
N THR A 174 2.75 12.48 -42.18
CA THR A 174 3.93 11.71 -41.80
C THR A 174 3.63 10.22 -41.65
N ASN A 175 2.35 9.83 -41.62
CA ASN A 175 1.90 8.48 -41.30
C ASN A 175 2.44 8.00 -39.94
N ILE A 176 2.39 8.89 -38.95
CA ILE A 176 2.86 8.64 -37.57
C ILE A 176 1.69 8.85 -36.63
N GLY A 177 1.48 7.91 -35.71
CA GLY A 177 0.52 8.01 -34.63
C GLY A 177 1.20 7.96 -33.27
N LEU A 178 0.72 8.76 -32.33
CA LEU A 178 1.20 8.80 -30.95
C LEU A 178 0.01 8.80 -30.01
N GLY A 179 0.03 7.95 -28.99
CA GLY A 179 -0.99 7.91 -27.96
C GLY A 179 -0.41 7.78 -26.57
N ALA A 180 -1.23 8.09 -25.58
CA ALA A 180 -0.91 7.87 -24.17
C ALA A 180 -2.18 7.53 -23.41
N SER A 181 -2.06 6.63 -22.44
CA SER A 181 -3.16 6.16 -21.61
C SER A 181 -2.68 5.93 -20.19
N VAL A 182 -3.50 6.33 -19.23
CA VAL A 182 -3.44 5.84 -17.84
C VAL A 182 -4.74 5.11 -17.59
N ILE A 183 -4.66 3.82 -17.29
CA ILE A 183 -5.82 2.94 -17.13
C ILE A 183 -5.75 2.28 -15.76
N TYR A 184 -6.86 2.33 -15.05
CA TYR A 184 -7.07 1.68 -13.77
C TYR A 184 -7.94 0.44 -13.93
N GLY A 185 -7.68 -0.58 -13.12
CA GLY A 185 -8.49 -1.78 -13.02
C GLY A 185 -8.70 -2.18 -11.57
N ASP A 186 -9.83 -2.82 -11.29
CA ASP A 186 -10.10 -3.47 -10.01
C ASP A 186 -9.48 -4.87 -10.02
N ILE A 187 -8.70 -5.19 -8.99
CA ILE A 187 -8.09 -6.51 -8.84
C ILE A 187 -9.14 -7.49 -8.32
N THR A 188 -9.31 -8.61 -9.03
CA THR A 188 -10.26 -9.68 -8.65
C THR A 188 -9.56 -10.92 -8.12
N TYR A 189 -8.27 -11.07 -8.41
CA TYR A 189 -7.47 -12.21 -7.98
C TYR A 189 -5.99 -11.83 -7.89
N VAL A 190 -5.33 -12.31 -6.85
CA VAL A 190 -3.87 -12.29 -6.66
C VAL A 190 -3.45 -13.66 -6.15
N ASN A 191 -2.42 -14.23 -6.75
CA ASN A 191 -1.83 -15.48 -6.29
C ASN A 191 -0.75 -15.20 -5.24
N SER A 192 -1.03 -15.57 -3.99
CA SER A 192 -0.13 -15.35 -2.84
C SER A 192 1.21 -16.10 -2.93
N GLU A 193 1.34 -17.07 -3.83
CA GLU A 193 2.62 -17.76 -4.07
C GLU A 193 3.61 -16.87 -4.83
N PHE A 194 3.11 -15.95 -5.66
CA PHE A 194 3.92 -15.10 -6.55
C PHE A 194 3.99 -13.64 -6.09
N ILE A 195 2.89 -13.12 -5.54
CA ILE A 195 2.80 -11.74 -5.08
C ILE A 195 2.38 -11.81 -3.62
N ASP A 196 3.20 -11.27 -2.70
CA ASP A 196 2.83 -11.22 -1.30
C ASP A 196 1.58 -10.33 -1.10
N PRO A 197 0.43 -10.90 -0.70
CA PRO A 197 -0.81 -10.14 -0.53
C PRO A 197 -0.90 -9.50 0.86
N SER A 198 0.19 -9.48 1.64
CA SER A 198 0.23 -8.89 2.99
C SER A 198 -0.26 -7.43 3.05
N ALA A 199 -0.29 -6.74 1.91
CA ALA A 199 -1.06 -5.52 1.74
C ALA A 199 -2.26 -5.80 0.82
N ASN A 200 -3.46 -5.37 1.26
CA ASN A 200 -4.74 -5.50 0.56
C ASN A 200 -4.72 -4.85 -0.84
N ILE A 201 -4.19 -5.55 -1.84
CA ILE A 201 -4.17 -5.11 -3.25
C ILE A 201 -5.62 -5.08 -3.75
N VAL A 202 -6.11 -3.89 -4.08
CA VAL A 202 -7.48 -3.67 -4.57
C VAL A 202 -7.52 -3.22 -6.01
N GLY A 203 -6.42 -2.72 -6.55
CA GLY A 203 -6.41 -2.15 -7.88
C GLY A 203 -5.11 -2.35 -8.64
N TRP A 204 -5.17 -1.97 -9.89
CA TRP A 204 -4.08 -2.00 -10.84
C TRP A 204 -4.08 -0.69 -11.63
N ARG A 205 -2.91 -0.09 -11.81
CA ARG A 205 -2.71 1.09 -12.64
C ARG A 205 -1.71 0.74 -13.72
N PHE A 206 -2.09 1.00 -14.97
CA PHE A 206 -1.27 0.86 -16.15
C PHE A 206 -1.03 2.21 -16.79
N GLU A 207 0.21 2.47 -17.16
CA GLU A 207 0.64 3.66 -17.89
C GLU A 207 1.26 3.20 -19.20
N GLY A 208 0.67 3.61 -20.33
CA GLY A 208 1.10 3.19 -21.65
C GLY A 208 1.34 4.37 -22.58
N THR A 209 2.41 4.30 -23.38
CA THR A 209 2.59 5.15 -24.56
C THR A 209 2.50 4.33 -25.82
N GLN A 210 1.82 4.87 -26.83
CA GLN A 210 1.48 4.16 -28.05
C GLN A 210 2.17 4.82 -29.24
N HIS A 211 2.66 4.02 -30.18
CA HIS A 211 3.34 4.50 -31.37
C HIS A 211 2.90 3.71 -32.62
N TYR A 212 2.56 4.44 -33.67
CA TYR A 212 2.36 3.92 -35.03
C TYR A 212 3.38 4.57 -35.99
N PRO A 213 4.05 3.82 -36.88
CA PRO A 213 3.95 2.36 -37.08
C PRO A 213 4.46 1.55 -35.87
N PRO A 214 4.14 0.24 -35.78
CA PRO A 214 4.48 -0.59 -34.62
C PRO A 214 5.96 -0.97 -34.52
N ILE A 215 6.75 -0.81 -35.58
CA ILE A 215 8.20 -1.10 -35.60
C ILE A 215 8.50 -2.53 -35.12
N GLU A 216 9.14 -2.73 -33.96
CA GLU A 216 9.46 -4.03 -33.38
C GLU A 216 8.26 -4.75 -32.74
N SER A 217 7.12 -4.07 -32.62
CA SER A 217 5.86 -4.60 -32.09
C SER A 217 4.90 -5.06 -33.20
N ASP A 218 5.41 -5.29 -34.41
CA ASP A 218 4.61 -5.81 -35.51
C ASP A 218 4.26 -7.28 -35.23
N THR A 219 3.01 -7.50 -34.79
CA THR A 219 2.48 -8.83 -34.45
C THR A 219 1.42 -9.27 -35.46
N THR A 220 1.32 -10.59 -35.65
CA THR A 220 0.33 -11.22 -36.53
C THR A 220 -0.88 -11.78 -35.78
N ALA A 221 -0.80 -11.91 -34.46
CA ALA A 221 -1.88 -12.40 -33.61
C ALA A 221 -1.70 -11.94 -32.16
N PHE A 222 -2.74 -12.16 -31.36
CA PHE A 222 -2.77 -11.93 -29.92
C PHE A 222 -3.34 -13.15 -29.22
N PHE A 223 -2.79 -13.44 -28.03
CA PHE A 223 -3.30 -14.50 -27.13
C PHE A 223 -3.31 -15.89 -27.80
N VAL A 224 -2.24 -16.19 -28.55
CA VAL A 224 -2.06 -17.51 -29.16
C VAL A 224 -1.44 -18.44 -28.13
N SER A 225 -2.25 -19.32 -27.55
CA SER A 225 -1.81 -20.31 -26.56
C SER A 225 -2.02 -21.74 -27.04
N THR A 226 -1.60 -22.73 -26.24
CA THR A 226 -1.93 -24.13 -26.50
C THR A 226 -3.44 -24.32 -26.32
N PRO A 227 -4.13 -25.16 -27.11
CA PRO A 227 -5.57 -25.37 -26.95
C PRO A 227 -5.97 -25.75 -25.51
N GLY A 228 -6.78 -24.89 -24.88
CA GLY A 228 -7.26 -25.06 -23.50
C GLY A 228 -6.49 -24.26 -22.45
N GLU A 229 -5.47 -23.50 -22.86
CA GLU A 229 -4.81 -22.46 -22.08
C GLU A 229 -5.38 -21.08 -22.47
N GLY A 230 -4.96 -20.02 -21.77
CA GLY A 230 -5.42 -18.65 -21.99
C GLY A 230 -6.76 -18.30 -21.33
N ASN A 231 -6.86 -17.06 -20.87
CA ASN A 231 -8.10 -16.49 -20.32
C ASN A 231 -8.82 -15.54 -21.28
N LEU A 232 -8.20 -15.17 -22.40
CA LEU A 232 -8.75 -14.32 -23.44
C LEU A 232 -8.80 -15.08 -24.76
N ASP A 233 -9.75 -14.72 -25.63
CA ASP A 233 -9.90 -15.37 -26.93
C ASP A 233 -8.74 -14.99 -27.87
N GLU A 234 -8.18 -16.00 -28.54
CA GLU A 234 -7.17 -15.82 -29.59
C GLU A 234 -7.69 -14.86 -30.68
N TYR A 235 -6.85 -13.91 -31.09
CA TYR A 235 -7.17 -12.95 -32.13
C TYR A 235 -6.11 -12.92 -33.23
N ILE A 236 -6.53 -13.12 -34.48
CA ILE A 236 -5.66 -12.98 -35.65
C ILE A 236 -5.80 -11.56 -36.20
N VAL A 237 -4.67 -10.85 -36.30
CA VAL A 237 -4.64 -9.47 -36.81
C VAL A 237 -5.16 -9.43 -38.25
N GLN A 238 -6.14 -8.56 -38.48
CA GLN A 238 -6.75 -8.33 -39.78
C GLN A 238 -6.10 -7.14 -40.48
N ALA A 239 -6.26 -7.10 -41.81
CA ALA A 239 -5.77 -5.97 -42.60
C ALA A 239 -6.42 -4.63 -42.22
N THR A 240 -7.62 -4.67 -41.62
CA THR A 240 -8.39 -3.51 -41.15
C THR A 240 -7.99 -3.02 -39.77
N ASP A 241 -6.99 -3.62 -39.13
CA ASP A 241 -6.61 -3.26 -37.76
C ASP A 241 -5.47 -2.24 -37.71
N LEU A 242 -5.37 -1.53 -36.59
CA LEU A 242 -4.26 -0.65 -36.29
C LEU A 242 -3.35 -1.30 -35.26
N VAL A 243 -2.21 -1.83 -35.70
CA VAL A 243 -1.18 -2.40 -34.82
C VAL A 243 -0.26 -1.29 -34.31
N LEU A 244 0.00 -1.28 -33.01
CA LEU A 244 0.75 -0.26 -32.29
C LEU A 244 1.89 -0.89 -31.49
N LYS A 245 3.00 -0.16 -31.38
CA LYS A 245 3.96 -0.36 -30.29
C LYS A 245 3.39 0.27 -29.04
N VAL A 246 3.41 -0.47 -27.93
CA VAL A 246 2.94 -0.03 -26.63
C VAL A 246 4.03 -0.23 -25.61
N ASP A 247 4.61 0.88 -25.16
CA ASP A 247 5.58 0.92 -24.07
C ASP A 247 4.84 1.17 -22.76
N GLY A 248 4.82 0.16 -21.90
CA GLY A 248 3.92 0.08 -20.77
C GLY A 248 4.64 -0.13 -19.45
N SER A 249 4.09 0.43 -18.38
CA SER A 249 4.44 0.09 -17.01
C SER A 249 3.17 -0.07 -16.17
N SER A 250 3.25 -0.81 -15.08
CA SER A 250 2.13 -0.92 -14.16
C SER A 250 2.52 -1.01 -12.69
N LYS A 251 1.56 -0.70 -11.83
CA LYS A 251 1.65 -0.76 -10.37
C LYS A 251 0.36 -1.36 -9.81
N PHE A 252 0.45 -2.01 -8.66
CA PHE A 252 -0.74 -2.38 -7.89
C PHE A 252 -1.11 -1.25 -6.93
N LEU A 253 -2.40 -1.02 -6.74
CA LEU A 253 -2.94 -0.12 -5.73
C LEU A 253 -3.33 -0.94 -4.52
N VAL A 254 -3.05 -0.40 -3.34
CA VAL A 254 -3.61 -0.89 -2.09
C VAL A 254 -4.86 -0.08 -1.75
N ALA A 255 -5.76 -0.65 -0.94
CA ALA A 255 -6.86 0.14 -0.41
C ALA A 255 -6.27 1.39 0.28
N GLN A 256 -6.67 2.58 -0.18
CA GLN A 256 -6.31 3.80 0.52
C GLN A 256 -6.81 3.66 1.95
N GLN A 257 -5.90 3.65 2.91
CA GLN A 257 -6.29 3.64 4.30
C GLN A 257 -6.94 5.00 4.57
N ASP A 258 -8.25 5.00 4.83
CA ASP A 258 -8.94 6.23 5.22
C ASP A 258 -8.34 6.69 6.55
N VAL A 259 -7.43 7.66 6.46
CA VAL A 259 -6.72 8.24 7.59
C VAL A 259 -7.31 9.60 7.96
N GLY A 260 -7.31 9.92 9.25
CA GLY A 260 -7.78 11.21 9.73
C GLY A 260 -7.28 11.59 11.11
N PRO A 261 -7.55 12.84 11.54
CA PRO A 261 -7.18 13.30 12.86
C PRO A 261 -8.11 12.70 13.91
N CYS A 262 -7.55 12.15 14.99
CA CYS A 262 -8.33 11.77 16.16
C CYS A 262 -7.46 11.87 17.43
N ARG A 263 -8.01 11.42 18.55
CA ARG A 263 -7.26 11.32 19.81
C ARG A 263 -7.66 10.08 20.58
N VAL A 264 -6.78 9.62 21.45
CA VAL A 264 -7.04 8.52 22.37
C VAL A 264 -6.93 8.97 23.82
N THR A 265 -7.83 8.48 24.65
CA THR A 265 -7.63 8.40 26.10
C THR A 265 -7.67 6.94 26.49
N GLY A 266 -6.60 6.47 27.10
CA GLY A 266 -6.44 5.06 27.40
C GLY A 266 -5.86 4.84 28.77
N GLY A 267 -6.26 3.73 29.39
CA GLY A 267 -5.68 3.25 30.63
C GLY A 267 -6.02 1.79 30.82
N GLY A 268 -5.00 0.95 30.97
CA GLY A 268 -5.18 -0.49 31.08
C GLY A 268 -4.17 -1.15 32.01
N HIS A 269 -4.58 -2.31 32.54
CA HIS A 269 -3.74 -3.17 33.35
C HIS A 269 -3.85 -4.59 32.80
N SER A 270 -2.74 -5.11 32.27
CA SER A 270 -2.64 -6.48 31.77
C SER A 270 -1.86 -7.35 32.74
N THR A 271 -2.49 -8.43 33.24
CA THR A 271 -1.85 -9.52 33.99
C THR A 271 -1.78 -10.80 33.15
N SER A 272 -0.69 -11.55 33.30
CA SER A 272 -0.50 -12.89 32.74
C SER A 272 -0.33 -13.90 33.92
N GLY A 273 -1.21 -14.92 34.02
CA GLY A 273 -1.45 -15.82 35.20
C GLY A 273 -0.33 -16.85 35.53
N GLU A 274 -0.32 -17.66 36.60
CA GLU A 274 -1.25 -18.08 37.68
C GLU A 274 -0.62 -17.94 39.08
N ALA A 275 -1.44 -18.02 40.14
CA ALA A 275 -1.00 -18.13 41.54
C ALA A 275 -0.67 -19.59 41.96
N PRO A 276 0.28 -19.83 42.89
CA PRO A 276 0.76 -21.17 43.26
C PRO A 276 -0.22 -22.08 44.04
N ASP A 277 -1.45 -21.66 44.30
CA ASP A 277 -2.38 -22.28 45.27
C ASP A 277 -3.60 -23.01 44.66
N GLY A 278 -3.75 -23.02 43.34
CA GLY A 278 -4.68 -23.91 42.64
C GLY A 278 -6.14 -23.46 42.57
N GLU A 279 -6.44 -22.17 42.75
CA GLU A 279 -7.69 -21.53 42.28
C GLU A 279 -7.42 -20.62 41.06
N TRP A 280 -8.45 -20.46 40.20
CA TRP A 280 -8.45 -19.69 38.94
C TRP A 280 -8.86 -18.21 39.19
N ASP A 281 -8.29 -17.22 38.47
CA ASP A 281 -8.58 -15.78 38.68
C ASP A 281 -9.25 -15.00 37.52
N GLU A 282 -9.51 -15.63 36.36
CA GLU A 282 -10.18 -15.04 35.19
C GLU A 282 -9.44 -13.94 34.36
N THR A 283 -8.10 -13.91 34.24
CA THR A 283 -7.36 -12.90 33.44
C THR A 283 -6.61 -13.40 32.17
N PHE A 284 -6.43 -12.54 31.14
CA PHE A 284 -5.44 -12.71 30.03
C PHE A 284 -4.73 -11.40 29.61
N ALA A 285 -3.57 -11.51 28.99
CA ALA A 285 -2.94 -10.55 28.08
C ALA A 285 -1.75 -11.34 27.53
N GLU A 286 -1.95 -11.96 26.38
CA GLU A 286 -0.97 -12.89 25.84
C GLU A 286 0.26 -12.12 25.35
N VAL A 287 1.38 -12.33 26.03
CA VAL A 287 2.71 -11.94 25.56
C VAL A 287 3.40 -13.23 25.12
N LYS A 288 3.47 -13.49 23.82
CA LYS A 288 4.53 -14.36 23.27
C LYS A 288 5.79 -13.50 23.19
N THR A 289 6.70 -13.63 24.16
CA THR A 289 8.07 -13.19 23.90
C THR A 289 8.68 -14.09 22.83
N THR A 290 9.44 -13.51 21.91
CA THR A 290 10.19 -14.23 20.88
C THR A 290 11.22 -15.15 21.53
N GLY A 291 10.81 -16.39 21.83
CA GLY A 291 11.74 -17.49 22.11
C GLY A 291 11.51 -18.37 23.35
N ASN A 292 10.55 -18.06 24.26
CA ASN A 292 10.24 -18.98 25.37
C ASN A 292 8.77 -18.92 25.84
N PRO A 293 8.00 -20.01 25.72
CA PRO A 293 6.56 -20.05 26.03
C PRO A 293 6.20 -19.93 27.53
N ASN A 294 7.18 -19.84 28.44
CA ASN A 294 6.94 -19.78 29.89
C ASN A 294 7.20 -18.40 30.52
N TRP A 295 7.58 -17.39 29.73
CA TRP A 295 8.06 -16.09 30.23
C TRP A 295 7.13 -14.97 29.76
N TYR A 296 6.38 -14.39 30.69
CA TYR A 296 5.38 -13.36 30.39
C TYR A 296 5.75 -11.99 30.95
N ASN A 297 5.46 -10.94 30.18
CA ASN A 297 5.49 -9.56 30.66
C ASN A 297 4.15 -9.17 31.27
N THR A 298 4.20 -8.39 32.35
CA THR A 298 3.08 -7.73 33.00
C THR A 298 3.31 -6.23 32.89
N TYR A 299 2.34 -5.51 32.35
CA TYR A 299 2.48 -4.08 32.12
C TYR A 299 1.20 -3.29 32.37
N GLN A 300 1.39 -2.00 32.61
CA GLN A 300 0.33 -0.99 32.63
C GLN A 300 0.67 0.05 31.60
N PHE A 301 -0.36 0.64 31.01
CA PHE A 301 -0.18 1.80 30.16
C PHE A 301 -1.30 2.79 30.42
N GLY A 302 -1.07 4.01 29.99
CA GLY A 302 -2.14 4.97 29.88
C GLY A 302 -1.66 6.39 29.64
N GLY A 303 -2.64 7.23 29.36
CA GLY A 303 -2.41 8.61 29.04
C GLY A 303 -3.40 9.10 28.00
N GLN A 304 -2.98 10.15 27.30
CA GLN A 304 -3.74 10.77 26.23
C GLN A 304 -2.80 11.11 25.09
N ALA A 305 -3.12 10.72 23.87
CA ALA A 305 -2.44 11.19 22.66
C ALA A 305 -3.48 11.86 21.76
N GLY A 306 -3.14 13.03 21.21
CA GLY A 306 -4.04 13.80 20.34
C GLY A 306 -4.89 14.82 21.05
N ALA A 307 -4.59 15.13 22.32
CA ALA A 307 -5.26 16.17 23.09
C ALA A 307 -4.29 17.32 23.40
N ASN A 308 -4.59 18.53 22.91
CA ASN A 308 -3.78 19.74 23.10
C ASN A 308 -3.66 20.29 24.54
N THR A 309 -3.86 19.47 25.57
CA THR A 309 -3.96 19.90 26.98
C THR A 309 -2.62 20.14 27.70
N ALA A 310 -1.47 19.94 27.04
CA ALA A 310 -0.13 20.13 27.61
C ALA A 310 0.68 21.26 26.94
N MET A 311 0.25 22.53 27.04
CA MET A 311 0.92 23.79 26.61
C MET A 311 1.90 23.73 25.40
N GLN A 312 1.46 24.30 24.26
CA GLN A 312 2.12 24.92 23.08
C GLN A 312 3.63 24.73 22.75
N PRO A 313 4.01 24.67 21.45
CA PRO A 313 3.27 24.29 20.23
C PRO A 313 3.69 22.87 19.73
N GLN A 314 3.00 22.30 18.72
CA GLN A 314 3.14 20.93 18.13
C GLN A 314 2.16 19.90 18.74
N PRO A 315 1.64 18.89 18.02
CA PRO A 315 0.60 17.97 18.52
C PRO A 315 1.05 17.27 19.80
N LYS A 316 0.18 17.21 20.82
CA LYS A 316 0.60 16.80 22.16
C LYS A 316 -0.22 15.65 22.72
N GLY A 317 0.50 14.90 23.54
CA GLY A 317 -0.01 13.89 24.41
C GLY A 317 1.06 13.49 25.41
N GLN A 318 0.63 12.69 26.38
CA GLN A 318 1.51 12.00 27.29
C GLN A 318 1.07 10.55 27.32
N TRP A 319 2.03 9.66 27.19
CA TRP A 319 1.78 8.25 27.31
C TRP A 319 2.80 7.66 28.26
N THR A 320 2.34 6.83 29.17
CA THR A 320 3.22 6.12 30.09
C THR A 320 3.02 4.64 29.88
N HIS A 321 4.12 3.93 29.65
CA HIS A 321 4.18 2.48 29.69
C HIS A 321 4.96 2.06 30.93
N HIS A 322 4.43 1.12 31.70
CA HIS A 322 5.03 0.63 32.93
C HIS A 322 5.12 -0.88 32.84
N GLN A 323 6.29 -1.36 32.43
CA GLN A 323 6.68 -2.75 32.52
C GLN A 323 6.92 -3.09 34.00
N GLN A 324 6.06 -3.93 34.57
CA GLN A 324 6.09 -4.26 35.99
C GLN A 324 7.00 -5.45 36.29
N LYS A 325 6.89 -6.50 35.48
CA LYS A 325 7.61 -7.78 35.68
C LYS A 325 7.65 -8.54 34.37
N GLY A 326 8.73 -9.27 34.14
CA GLY A 326 8.85 -10.22 33.04
C GLY A 326 10.30 -10.41 32.63
N PRO A 327 10.54 -11.10 31.50
CA PRO A 327 11.88 -11.21 30.92
C PRO A 327 12.52 -9.87 30.60
N ASP A 328 11.72 -8.84 30.29
CA ASP A 328 12.21 -7.49 29.98
C ASP A 328 12.46 -6.63 31.23
N GLY A 329 12.47 -7.26 32.41
CA GLY A 329 12.70 -6.59 33.67
C GLY A 329 11.51 -5.76 34.11
N SER A 330 11.81 -4.63 34.74
CA SER A 330 10.82 -3.66 35.21
C SER A 330 11.30 -2.25 34.95
N PHE A 331 10.46 -1.41 34.36
CA PHE A 331 10.77 -0.01 34.07
C PHE A 331 9.51 0.80 33.80
N THR A 332 9.63 2.12 33.88
CA THR A 332 8.61 3.04 33.40
C THR A 332 9.17 3.80 32.19
N PHE A 333 8.48 3.75 31.07
CA PHE A 333 8.77 4.57 29.91
C PHE A 333 7.78 5.72 29.84
N HIS A 334 8.27 6.95 29.75
CA HIS A 334 7.45 8.13 29.57
C HIS A 334 7.66 8.71 28.18
N ALA A 335 6.58 8.74 27.42
CA ALA A 335 6.48 9.33 26.10
C ALA A 335 5.72 10.67 26.16
N GLY A 336 6.12 11.62 25.31
CA GLY A 336 5.44 12.89 25.18
C GLY A 336 5.88 14.00 26.13
N THR A 337 5.19 15.14 26.06
CA THR A 337 5.73 16.46 26.42
C THR A 337 5.63 16.83 27.90
N ALA A 338 4.65 16.30 28.64
CA ALA A 338 4.42 16.68 30.04
C ALA A 338 5.06 15.73 31.08
N SER A 339 5.50 14.55 30.64
CA SER A 339 5.89 13.44 31.52
C SER A 339 7.39 13.12 31.50
N ALA A 340 8.17 13.77 30.65
CA ALA A 340 9.58 13.46 30.40
C ALA A 340 10.43 14.75 30.19
N PRO A 341 11.77 14.70 30.27
CA PRO A 341 12.64 15.89 30.18
C PRO A 341 12.50 16.64 28.85
N PRO A 342 12.94 17.92 28.79
CA PRO A 342 12.89 18.71 27.55
C PRO A 342 13.52 17.96 26.36
N GLY A 343 12.76 17.83 25.27
CA GLY A 343 13.16 17.04 24.09
C GLY A 343 12.29 15.80 23.86
N THR A 344 11.42 15.42 24.81
CA THR A 344 10.40 14.39 24.60
C THR A 344 9.10 14.99 24.08
N GLU A 345 8.50 14.34 23.09
CA GLU A 345 7.27 14.78 22.43
C GLU A 345 6.59 13.61 21.72
N ILE A 346 5.29 13.77 21.42
CA ILE A 346 4.60 12.93 20.44
C ILE A 346 4.61 13.74 19.14
N THR A 347 5.04 13.14 18.03
CA THR A 347 5.27 13.85 16.77
C THR A 347 4.27 13.51 15.69
N LEU A 348 3.79 12.27 15.66
CA LEU A 348 2.78 11.80 14.71
C LEU A 348 1.58 11.28 15.48
N ILE A 349 0.40 11.58 14.97
CA ILE A 349 -0.86 10.94 15.35
C ILE A 349 -1.62 10.72 14.05
N GLU A 350 -1.94 9.47 13.78
CA GLU A 350 -2.68 9.05 12.61
C GLU A 350 -3.77 8.08 13.05
N CYS A 351 -5.00 8.29 12.60
CA CYS A 351 -6.10 7.41 12.92
C CYS A 351 -6.64 6.83 11.65
N SER A 352 -7.07 5.57 11.71
CA SER A 352 -7.41 4.79 10.54
C SER A 352 -8.55 3.82 10.83
N ASP A 353 -9.03 3.14 9.79
CA ASP A 353 -10.12 2.17 9.86
C ASP A 353 -11.45 2.81 10.32
N PRO A 354 -12.15 3.50 9.40
CA PRO A 354 -13.34 4.29 9.72
C PRO A 354 -14.46 3.52 10.41
N GLY A 355 -15.22 4.27 11.21
CA GLY A 355 -16.32 3.78 12.01
C GLY A 355 -15.92 3.56 13.46
N ASN A 356 -16.81 2.90 14.21
CA ASN A 356 -16.60 2.60 15.62
C ASN A 356 -17.23 1.27 15.98
N CYS A 357 -16.62 0.56 16.92
CA CYS A 357 -17.19 -0.65 17.48
C CYS A 357 -18.15 -0.32 18.63
N LEU A 358 -19.24 -1.08 18.80
CA LEU A 358 -20.20 -0.81 19.87
C LEU A 358 -19.98 -1.79 21.04
N PRO A 359 -19.96 -1.32 22.31
CA PRO A 359 -20.38 0.02 22.76
C PRO A 359 -19.21 0.98 23.03
N ALA A 360 -18.45 1.41 22.02
CA ALA A 360 -17.58 2.57 22.17
C ALA A 360 -18.37 3.88 22.01
N ARG A 361 -17.85 4.96 22.60
CA ARG A 361 -18.31 6.31 22.24
C ARG A 361 -18.16 6.50 20.72
N PRO A 362 -19.05 7.25 20.06
CA PRO A 362 -18.88 7.53 18.63
C PRO A 362 -17.51 8.14 18.35
N ALA A 363 -16.68 7.37 17.64
CA ALA A 363 -15.40 7.75 17.08
C ALA A 363 -15.50 7.66 15.56
N GLU A 364 -14.68 8.43 14.86
CA GLU A 364 -14.62 8.37 13.40
C GLU A 364 -13.77 7.19 12.91
N PHE A 365 -12.91 6.67 13.78
CA PHE A 365 -11.89 5.66 13.49
C PHE A 365 -11.80 4.65 14.63
N LYS A 366 -11.46 3.40 14.29
CA LYS A 366 -11.23 2.30 15.24
C LYS A 366 -9.77 2.15 15.63
N GLN A 367 -8.85 2.73 14.86
CA GLN A 367 -7.41 2.58 15.09
C GLN A 367 -6.72 3.93 15.23
N ILE A 368 -5.64 3.93 16.01
CA ILE A 368 -4.75 5.09 16.18
C ILE A 368 -3.31 4.65 16.35
N ASP A 369 -2.45 5.24 15.53
CA ASP A 369 -1.01 5.13 15.59
C ASP A 369 -0.41 6.46 16.04
N PHE A 370 0.51 6.40 16.99
CA PHE A 370 1.27 7.58 17.39
C PHE A 370 2.71 7.24 17.77
N ASN A 371 3.61 8.16 17.44
CA ASN A 371 5.04 7.99 17.69
C ASN A 371 5.67 9.26 18.23
N GLY A 372 6.92 9.14 18.67
CA GLY A 372 7.70 10.28 19.08
C GLY A 372 8.91 9.91 19.91
N VAL A 373 9.20 10.73 20.90
CA VAL A 373 10.40 10.61 21.74
C VAL A 373 10.01 10.43 23.20
N GLY A 374 10.62 9.44 23.84
CA GLY A 374 10.43 9.15 25.25
C GLY A 374 11.74 8.80 25.98
N THR A 375 11.62 8.59 27.28
CA THR A 375 12.74 8.25 28.16
C THR A 375 12.35 7.19 29.17
N PHE A 376 13.32 6.36 29.56
CA PHE A 376 13.14 5.39 30.63
C PHE A 376 13.34 6.02 32.01
N ARG A 377 12.61 5.47 32.98
CA ARG A 377 12.70 5.72 34.42
C ARG A 377 12.60 4.41 35.18
N ASN A 378 13.12 4.42 36.42
CA ASN A 378 12.91 3.36 37.40
C ASN A 378 13.29 1.95 36.92
N ILE A 379 14.31 1.81 36.05
CA ILE A 379 14.73 0.50 35.53
C ILE A 379 15.27 -0.36 36.67
N ARG A 380 14.77 -1.60 36.75
CA ARG A 380 15.18 -2.65 37.67
C ARG A 380 15.23 -3.97 36.93
N SER A 381 16.21 -4.81 37.25
CA SER A 381 16.39 -6.13 36.62
C SER A 381 16.49 -6.04 35.08
N ALA A 382 17.24 -5.04 34.59
CA ALA A 382 17.38 -4.78 33.16
C ALA A 382 17.95 -6.00 32.42
N PRO A 383 17.30 -6.48 31.34
CA PRO A 383 17.87 -7.49 30.46
C PRO A 383 19.03 -6.89 29.64
N PRO A 384 19.84 -7.74 28.96
CA PRO A 384 20.90 -7.28 28.07
C PRO A 384 20.44 -6.33 26.97
N SER A 385 19.19 -6.44 26.48
CA SER A 385 18.62 -5.53 25.49
C SER A 385 18.52 -4.08 25.98
N LEU A 386 18.43 -3.87 27.30
CA LEU A 386 18.40 -2.53 27.91
C LEU A 386 19.77 -2.10 28.45
N ALA A 387 20.87 -2.77 28.08
CA ALA A 387 22.19 -2.52 28.66
C ALA A 387 22.73 -1.11 28.40
N HIS A 388 22.31 -0.47 27.31
CA HIS A 388 22.72 0.89 26.94
C HIS A 388 21.71 1.97 27.35
N VAL A 389 20.62 1.58 27.99
CA VAL A 389 19.60 2.51 28.45
C VAL A 389 20.06 3.18 29.73
N ILE A 390 20.16 4.50 29.71
CA ILE A 390 20.51 5.30 30.88
C ILE A 390 19.30 6.14 31.28
N PRO A 391 18.62 5.80 32.40
CA PRO A 391 17.38 6.45 32.81
C PRO A 391 17.51 7.97 32.89
N ASN A 392 16.59 8.68 32.23
CA ASN A 392 16.56 10.16 32.07
C ASN A 392 17.73 10.79 31.31
N GLU A 393 18.66 10.02 30.73
CA GLU A 393 19.78 10.55 29.95
C GLU A 393 19.69 10.16 28.47
N THR A 394 19.30 8.92 28.18
CA THR A 394 19.09 8.46 26.79
C THR A 394 17.66 8.72 26.33
N TYR A 395 17.54 9.15 25.08
CA TYR A 395 16.27 9.44 24.39
C TYR A 395 16.00 8.35 23.37
N HIS A 396 14.75 7.91 23.32
CA HIS A 396 14.33 6.75 22.55
C HIS A 396 13.18 7.15 21.64
N TYR A 397 13.28 6.76 20.38
CA TYR A 397 12.11 6.75 19.52
C TYR A 397 11.16 5.63 19.97
N PHE A 398 9.86 5.88 19.85
CA PHE A 398 8.84 4.89 20.17
C PHE A 398 7.67 4.99 19.20
N GLU A 399 6.95 3.89 19.07
CA GLU A 399 5.73 3.77 18.28
C GLU A 399 4.67 3.05 19.13
N VAL A 400 3.43 3.53 19.06
CA VAL A 400 2.28 2.92 19.72
C VAL A 400 1.19 2.73 18.69
N HIS A 401 0.61 1.53 18.69
CA HIS A 401 -0.58 1.18 17.91
C HIS A 401 -1.71 0.77 18.88
N ILE A 402 -2.91 1.27 18.63
CA ILE A 402 -4.10 1.01 19.43
C ILE A 402 -5.30 0.72 18.52
N GLU A 403 -6.09 -0.28 18.92
CA GLU A 403 -7.40 -0.58 18.34
C GLU A 403 -8.48 -0.45 19.43
N ASP A 404 -9.46 0.43 19.23
CA ASP A 404 -10.67 0.58 20.06
C ASP A 404 -11.79 -0.25 19.43
N LEU A 405 -11.90 -1.51 19.90
CA LEU A 405 -12.76 -2.54 19.31
C LEU A 405 -14.01 -2.83 20.12
N GLY A 406 -14.24 -2.04 21.16
CA GLY A 406 -15.50 -1.99 21.88
C GLY A 406 -15.28 -1.98 23.39
N GLU A 407 -15.96 -1.04 24.06
CA GLU A 407 -15.77 -0.89 25.49
C GLU A 407 -16.50 -1.98 26.29
N PRO A 408 -15.83 -2.63 27.25
CA PRO A 408 -16.53 -3.07 28.43
C PRO A 408 -17.00 -1.81 29.15
N GLY A 409 -18.31 -1.61 29.31
CA GLY A 409 -18.83 -0.50 30.11
C GLY A 409 -18.26 -0.48 31.54
N ARG A 410 -18.75 0.41 32.41
CA ARG A 410 -18.21 0.67 33.78
C ARG A 410 -18.01 -0.55 34.73
N ALA A 411 -18.39 -1.76 34.33
CA ALA A 411 -18.11 -3.03 35.00
C ALA A 411 -17.98 -4.23 34.01
N GLY A 412 -17.72 -3.98 32.73
CA GLY A 412 -17.67 -5.02 31.71
C GLY A 412 -16.33 -5.76 31.70
N LYS A 413 -16.37 -7.02 31.27
CA LYS A 413 -15.20 -7.76 30.82
C LYS A 413 -15.06 -7.49 29.31
N GLN A 414 -13.84 -7.28 28.82
CA GLN A 414 -13.56 -7.34 27.38
C GLN A 414 -14.08 -8.68 26.80
N PRO A 415 -14.45 -8.77 25.51
CA PRO A 415 -14.82 -10.06 24.92
C PRO A 415 -13.67 -11.06 25.07
N ASP A 416 -13.98 -12.36 25.04
CA ASP A 416 -12.92 -13.36 24.99
C ASP A 416 -12.27 -13.30 23.58
N ILE A 417 -10.93 -13.42 23.52
CA ILE A 417 -10.19 -13.42 22.25
C ILE A 417 -10.63 -14.63 21.42
N ASN A 418 -10.90 -14.38 20.14
CA ASN A 418 -11.11 -15.44 19.16
C ASN A 418 -9.99 -15.38 18.13
N ASP A 419 -9.05 -16.31 18.20
CA ASP A 419 -7.87 -16.36 17.31
C ASP A 419 -8.24 -16.45 15.81
N ALA A 420 -9.46 -16.86 15.46
CA ALA A 420 -9.94 -16.87 14.09
C ALA A 420 -10.41 -15.49 13.59
N LEU A 421 -10.65 -14.54 14.51
CA LEU A 421 -11.12 -13.18 14.23
C LEU A 421 -10.10 -12.10 14.60
N CYS A 422 -9.19 -12.41 15.54
CA CYS A 422 -8.31 -11.47 16.21
C CYS A 422 -6.85 -11.83 15.90
N PRO A 423 -6.21 -11.18 14.91
CA PRO A 423 -4.82 -11.49 14.58
C PRO A 423 -3.89 -11.25 15.77
N PRO A 424 -2.89 -12.11 16.02
CA PRO A 424 -2.05 -12.00 17.21
C PRO A 424 -1.30 -10.66 17.36
N GLU A 425 -0.98 -9.99 16.26
CA GLU A 425 -0.25 -8.72 16.22
C GLU A 425 -1.18 -7.50 16.07
N GLY A 426 -2.49 -7.71 16.18
CA GLY A 426 -3.48 -6.70 15.83
C GLY A 426 -3.70 -6.59 14.32
N SER A 427 -4.34 -5.51 13.90
CA SER A 427 -4.71 -5.23 12.51
C SER A 427 -4.10 -3.91 11.99
N PRO A 428 -2.83 -3.56 12.30
CA PRO A 428 -2.26 -2.29 11.88
C PRO A 428 -2.25 -2.20 10.35
N GLY A 429 -2.81 -1.12 9.79
CA GLY A 429 -2.93 -0.97 8.34
C GLY A 429 -4.17 -1.65 7.72
N GLU A 430 -4.86 -2.49 8.48
CA GLU A 430 -5.94 -3.36 7.99
C GLU A 430 -7.28 -3.06 8.69
N VAL A 431 -8.36 -3.73 8.32
CA VAL A 431 -9.67 -3.54 8.97
C VAL A 431 -9.75 -4.35 10.27
N ALA A 432 -9.84 -3.67 11.41
CA ALA A 432 -9.96 -4.31 12.70
C ALA A 432 -11.38 -4.81 12.98
N ASN A 433 -11.47 -5.96 13.66
CA ASN A 433 -12.72 -6.67 13.90
C ASN A 433 -13.35 -6.29 15.24
N CYS A 434 -14.55 -5.72 15.23
CA CYS A 434 -15.30 -5.35 16.44
C CYS A 434 -15.71 -6.53 17.35
N GLY A 435 -15.43 -7.77 16.97
CA GLY A 435 -15.55 -8.95 17.83
C GLY A 435 -14.36 -9.17 18.75
N CYS A 436 -13.25 -8.44 18.55
CA CYS A 436 -12.04 -8.55 19.33
C CYS A 436 -12.02 -7.59 20.52
N PRO A 437 -11.21 -7.88 21.56
CA PRO A 437 -10.92 -6.89 22.59
C PRO A 437 -10.15 -5.70 22.02
N ASP A 438 -10.08 -4.62 22.78
CA ASP A 438 -9.14 -3.54 22.51
C ASP A 438 -7.71 -4.09 22.39
N PHE A 439 -6.91 -3.53 21.48
CA PHE A 439 -5.53 -3.94 21.25
C PHE A 439 -4.56 -2.82 21.59
N TYR A 440 -3.39 -3.17 22.13
CA TYR A 440 -2.31 -2.24 22.40
C TYR A 440 -0.96 -2.84 22.01
N ARG A 441 -0.15 -2.09 21.28
CA ARG A 441 1.26 -2.37 21.01
C ARG A 441 2.12 -1.15 21.31
N ILE A 442 3.30 -1.37 21.88
CA ILE A 442 4.35 -0.36 21.96
C ILE A 442 5.70 -0.95 21.57
N THR A 443 6.36 -0.28 20.65
CA THR A 443 7.73 -0.56 20.22
C THR A 443 8.64 0.58 20.69
N ILE A 444 9.77 0.24 21.30
CA ILE A 444 10.79 1.19 21.79
C ILE A 444 12.13 0.81 21.19
N TYR A 445 12.80 1.82 20.63
CA TYR A 445 14.07 1.69 19.92
C TYR A 445 15.26 2.06 20.80
N GLU A 446 16.44 1.64 20.37
CA GLU A 446 17.71 1.87 21.05
C GLU A 446 17.92 3.36 21.33
N GLY A 447 18.47 3.63 22.52
CA GLY A 447 18.62 4.99 23.02
C GLY A 447 19.81 5.72 22.43
N VAL A 448 19.70 7.05 22.36
CA VAL A 448 20.82 7.93 22.03
C VAL A 448 21.02 8.98 23.11
N TYR A 449 22.25 9.46 23.24
CA TYR A 449 22.44 10.76 23.88
C TYR A 449 21.92 11.85 22.94
N PRO A 450 21.04 12.74 23.41
CA PRO A 450 20.31 13.62 22.52
C PRO A 450 21.22 14.68 21.91
N GLU A 451 21.22 14.77 20.58
CA GLU A 451 21.67 15.95 19.86
C GLU A 451 20.46 16.83 19.55
N TYR A 452 20.49 18.07 20.03
CA TYR A 452 19.37 18.99 19.89
C TYR A 452 19.55 19.89 18.67
N ASP A 453 18.48 20.04 17.90
CA ASP A 453 18.35 21.12 16.94
C ASP A 453 18.36 22.46 17.70
N PRO A 454 19.28 23.39 17.37
CA PRO A 454 19.42 24.66 18.08
C PRO A 454 18.24 25.63 17.86
N VAL A 455 17.41 25.39 16.83
CA VAL A 455 16.24 26.19 16.47
C VAL A 455 14.98 25.60 17.08
N THR A 456 14.76 24.29 16.91
CA THR A 456 13.50 23.65 17.32
C THR A 456 13.56 23.04 18.72
N GLY A 457 14.76 22.79 19.26
CA GLY A 457 14.96 22.10 20.53
C GLY A 457 14.63 20.61 20.49
N LYS A 458 14.41 20.04 19.30
CA LYS A 458 14.08 18.62 19.10
C LYS A 458 15.34 17.77 19.02
N VAL A 459 15.21 16.50 19.39
CA VAL A 459 16.29 15.51 19.25
C VAL A 459 16.40 15.04 17.80
N THR A 460 17.57 15.14 17.18
CA THR A 460 17.75 14.88 15.74
C THR A 460 18.45 13.57 15.40
N ASN A 461 19.10 12.93 16.36
CA ASN A 461 19.94 11.74 16.16
C ASN A 461 19.27 10.44 16.63
N LEU A 462 17.94 10.39 16.66
CA LEU A 462 17.19 9.22 17.15
C LEU A 462 17.45 7.98 16.30
N ASN A 463 17.63 6.83 16.96
CA ASN A 463 17.61 5.52 16.32
C ASN A 463 16.16 5.08 16.10
N LYS A 464 15.83 4.68 14.86
CA LYS A 464 14.49 4.22 14.46
C LYS A 464 14.49 2.79 13.88
N THR A 465 15.60 2.06 14.03
CA THR A 465 15.79 0.74 13.40
C THR A 465 16.02 -0.36 14.43
N ASP A 466 16.79 -0.08 15.49
CA ASP A 466 17.18 -1.10 16.47
C ASP A 466 16.14 -1.19 17.60
N VAL A 467 15.26 -2.19 17.55
CA VAL A 467 14.24 -2.40 18.58
C VAL A 467 14.87 -3.03 19.84
N ILE A 468 14.60 -2.43 21.01
CA ILE A 468 15.08 -2.93 22.31
C ILE A 468 13.96 -3.43 23.22
N TYR A 469 12.71 -3.08 22.90
CA TYR A 469 11.52 -3.54 23.59
C TYR A 469 10.32 -3.45 22.64
N ASP A 470 9.59 -4.55 22.52
CA ASP A 470 8.31 -4.62 21.80
C ASP A 470 7.36 -5.46 22.64
N VAL A 471 6.18 -4.92 22.91
CA VAL A 471 5.11 -5.67 23.58
C VAL A 471 3.80 -5.29 22.95
N TYR A 472 2.96 -6.30 22.75
CA TYR A 472 1.63 -6.12 22.22
C TYR A 472 0.67 -7.15 22.80
N GLY A 473 -0.61 -6.88 22.66
CA GLY A 473 -1.65 -7.84 22.97
C GLY A 473 -3.02 -7.21 23.18
N TYR A 474 -4.03 -8.06 23.10
CA TYR A 474 -5.40 -7.74 23.42
C TYR A 474 -5.60 -7.53 24.92
N LEU A 475 -6.39 -6.52 25.27
CA LEU A 475 -6.67 -6.13 26.64
C LEU A 475 -7.70 -7.06 27.29
N THR A 476 -7.58 -7.24 28.59
CA THR A 476 -8.60 -7.91 29.41
C THR A 476 -9.18 -7.05 30.51
N GLY A 477 -8.48 -5.97 30.84
CA GLY A 477 -8.88 -4.98 31.83
C GLY A 477 -8.33 -3.62 31.47
N GLY A 478 -9.21 -2.62 31.45
CA GLY A 478 -8.88 -1.30 30.96
C GLY A 478 -9.84 -0.86 29.86
N ASN A 479 -9.60 0.33 29.35
CA ASN A 479 -10.38 0.91 28.26
C ASN A 479 -9.45 1.78 27.42
N LEU A 480 -9.47 1.56 26.10
CA LEU A 480 -8.92 2.46 25.11
C LEU A 480 -10.10 3.15 24.43
N GLN A 481 -10.18 4.46 24.57
CA GLN A 481 -11.24 5.24 23.92
C GLN A 481 -10.63 6.15 22.88
N ILE A 482 -10.91 5.84 21.62
CA ILE A 482 -10.68 6.77 20.52
C ILE A 482 -11.82 7.79 20.51
N HIS A 483 -11.47 9.02 20.18
CA HIS A 483 -12.38 10.14 20.18
C HIS A 483 -12.18 10.99 18.93
N PRO A 484 -13.26 11.62 18.43
CA PRO A 484 -13.12 12.69 17.46
C PRO A 484 -12.22 13.81 17.99
N PRO A 485 -11.56 14.55 17.08
CA PRO A 485 -10.76 15.71 17.44
C PRO A 485 -11.66 16.79 18.06
N THR A 486 -11.14 17.55 19.03
CA THR A 486 -11.91 18.60 19.72
C THR A 486 -11.82 19.98 19.08
N GLY A 487 -11.35 20.06 17.83
CA GLY A 487 -11.10 21.33 17.11
C GLY A 487 -9.91 22.14 17.62
N PHE A 488 -9.49 21.94 18.88
CA PHE A 488 -8.18 22.35 19.35
C PHE A 488 -7.08 21.53 18.68
N ASP A 489 -7.32 20.23 18.45
CA ASP A 489 -6.34 19.29 17.90
C ASP A 489 -6.11 19.48 16.38
N MET A 490 -6.90 20.34 15.74
CA MET A 490 -6.82 20.69 14.31
C MET A 490 -6.11 22.04 14.05
N GLN A 491 -5.59 22.70 15.09
CA GLN A 491 -4.81 23.95 15.02
C GLN A 491 -3.34 23.67 15.28
#